data_AF-A0A217EU54-F1
#
_entry.id   AF-A0A217EU54-F1
#
_cell.length_a   1.000
_cell.length_b   1.000
_cell.length_c   1.000
_cell.angle_alpha   90.00
_cell.angle_beta   90.00
_cell.angle_gamma   90.00
#
_symmetry.space_group_name_H-M   'P 1'
#
loop_
_entity.id
_entity.type
_entity.pdbx_description
1 polymer ?
#
loop_
_entity_poly.entity_id
_entity_poly.type
_entity_poly.pdbx_seq_one_letter_code
_entity_poly.pdbx_strand_id
1 'polypeptide(L)'
;MKRIASALLMVLSLTTPDAVKAAATVVVLNQMAAQKQIARAARFEALESEALALPDAWKAYQQVSDSVPGDAPTELQNRYRSLAVSLAIKAAMTCSPEALKLLERNDVIEFRVLRSSLVSACRTAK
;
A
#
# COMPACT_ATOMS: atom_id res chain seq x y z
N MET A 1 -61.27 29.27 -16.64
CA MET A 1 -61.69 27.83 -16.66
C MET A 1 -60.83 27.16 -17.73
N LYS A 2 -60.01 26.13 -17.55
CA LYS A 2 -59.98 24.95 -16.66
C LYS A 2 -58.50 24.54 -16.48
N ARG A 3 -58.15 24.18 -15.23
CA ARG A 3 -56.94 23.45 -14.80
C ARG A 3 -56.88 22.11 -15.54
N ILE A 4 -55.71 21.62 -15.99
CA ILE A 4 -55.22 20.23 -15.76
C ILE A 4 -53.68 20.22 -15.95
N ALA A 5 -52.94 20.40 -14.86
CA ALA A 5 -51.59 19.88 -14.72
C ALA A 5 -51.72 18.39 -14.35
N SER A 6 -51.52 17.46 -15.27
CA SER A 6 -51.53 16.01 -14.97
C SER A 6 -50.83 15.23 -16.08
N ALA A 7 -49.55 14.94 -15.89
CA ALA A 7 -48.90 13.66 -16.23
C ALA A 7 -47.44 13.69 -15.75
N LEU A 8 -47.24 14.06 -14.48
CA LEU A 8 -46.15 13.46 -13.71
C LEU A 8 -46.55 12.01 -13.43
N LEU A 9 -45.55 11.13 -13.38
CA LEU A 9 -45.63 9.71 -13.02
C LEU A 9 -46.31 8.79 -14.02
N MET A 10 -45.50 8.02 -14.75
CA MET A 10 -45.44 6.55 -14.65
C MET A 10 -44.65 5.99 -15.84
N VAL A 11 -43.33 6.20 -15.86
CA VAL A 11 -42.40 5.35 -16.62
C VAL A 11 -41.21 5.04 -15.72
N LEU A 12 -41.49 4.35 -14.61
CA LEU A 12 -40.50 3.81 -13.68
C LEU A 12 -41.06 2.50 -13.10
N SER A 13 -41.48 1.61 -13.99
CA SER A 13 -42.01 0.29 -13.61
C SER A 13 -41.39 -0.80 -14.46
N LEU A 14 -40.06 -0.84 -14.50
CA LEU A 14 -39.28 -2.03 -14.89
C LEU A 14 -37.96 -2.08 -14.12
N THR A 15 -38.00 -1.73 -12.83
CA THR A 15 -36.95 -2.14 -11.90
C THR A 15 -37.49 -3.33 -11.13
N THR A 16 -37.05 -4.53 -11.51
CA THR A 16 -37.25 -5.71 -10.66
C THR A 16 -36.66 -5.37 -9.27
N PRO A 17 -37.35 -5.66 -8.16
CA PRO A 17 -36.84 -5.38 -6.82
C PRO A 17 -35.43 -5.94 -6.60
N ASP A 18 -35.13 -7.08 -7.22
CA ASP A 18 -33.81 -7.71 -7.22
C ASP A 18 -32.73 -6.87 -7.90
N ALA A 19 -33.02 -6.16 -8.99
CA ALA A 19 -32.03 -5.31 -9.66
C ALA A 19 -31.66 -4.07 -8.80
N VAL A 20 -32.63 -3.47 -8.11
CA VAL A 20 -32.38 -2.34 -7.19
C VAL A 20 -31.58 -2.81 -5.97
N LYS A 21 -31.91 -3.99 -5.44
CA LYS A 21 -31.23 -4.59 -4.29
C LYS A 21 -29.79 -5.01 -4.65
N ALA A 22 -29.59 -5.60 -5.82
CA ALA A 22 -28.27 -5.93 -6.35
C ALA A 22 -27.42 -4.67 -6.60
N ALA A 23 -27.97 -3.64 -7.23
CA ALA A 23 -27.28 -2.37 -7.44
C ALA A 23 -26.88 -1.71 -6.11
N ALA A 24 -27.78 -1.70 -5.11
CA ALA A 24 -27.48 -1.18 -3.78
C ALA A 24 -26.36 -1.98 -3.10
N THR A 25 -26.35 -3.32 -3.18
CA THR A 25 -25.25 -4.13 -2.65
C THR A 25 -23.92 -3.87 -3.35
N VAL A 26 -23.91 -3.71 -4.68
CA VAL A 26 -22.69 -3.40 -5.45
C VAL A 26 -22.15 -2.03 -5.06
N VAL A 27 -23.01 -1.02 -4.88
CA VAL A 27 -22.61 0.33 -4.44
C VAL A 27 -21.99 0.29 -3.04
N VAL A 28 -22.60 -0.42 -2.09
CA VAL A 28 -22.08 -0.55 -0.72
C VAL A 28 -20.73 -1.28 -0.71
N LEU A 29 -20.59 -2.37 -1.47
CA LEU A 29 -19.32 -3.11 -1.58
C LEU A 29 -18.20 -2.24 -2.19
N ASN A 30 -18.51 -1.46 -3.23
CA ASN A 30 -17.56 -0.51 -3.82
C ASN A 30 -17.15 0.58 -2.83
N GLN A 31 -18.09 1.11 -2.05
CA GLN A 31 -17.81 2.13 -1.05
C GLN A 31 -16.92 1.59 0.08
N MET A 32 -17.19 0.37 0.57
CA MET A 32 -16.34 -0.30 1.55
C MET A 32 -14.94 -0.60 1.01
N ALA A 33 -14.84 -1.04 -0.25
CA ALA A 33 -13.55 -1.29 -0.90
C ALA A 33 -12.74 0.01 -1.02
N ALA A 34 -13.37 1.12 -1.44
CA ALA A 34 -12.73 2.43 -1.52
C ALA A 34 -12.22 2.91 -0.15
N GLN A 35 -13.04 2.80 0.91
CA GLN A 35 -12.62 3.13 2.26
C GLN A 35 -11.45 2.28 2.75
N LYS A 36 -11.44 0.97 2.45
CA LYS A 36 -10.33 0.08 2.78
C LYS A 36 -9.03 0.52 2.10
N GLN A 37 -9.08 1.00 0.85
CA GLN A 37 -7.90 1.51 0.16
C GLN A 37 -7.40 2.83 0.76
N ILE A 38 -8.29 3.77 1.07
CA ILE A 38 -7.93 5.05 1.72
C ILE A 38 -7.25 4.79 3.06
N ALA A 39 -7.83 3.91 3.90
CA ALA A 39 -7.26 3.58 5.20
C ALA A 39 -5.87 2.92 5.08
N ARG A 40 -5.66 2.09 4.06
CA ARG A 40 -4.34 1.47 3.79
C ARG A 40 -3.30 2.50 3.32
N ALA A 41 -3.69 3.43 2.47
CA ALA A 41 -2.80 4.51 2.02
C ALA A 41 -2.38 5.41 3.20
N ALA A 42 -3.34 5.84 4.03
CA ALA A 42 -3.05 6.64 5.22
C ALA A 42 -2.12 5.92 6.22
N ARG A 43 -2.29 4.61 6.41
CA ARG A 43 -1.38 3.80 7.23
C ARG A 43 0.03 3.74 6.65
N PHE A 44 0.15 3.59 5.33
CA PHE A 44 1.45 3.62 4.67
C PHE A 44 2.13 4.98 4.82
N GLU A 45 1.40 6.08 4.63
CA GLU A 45 1.96 7.44 4.76
C GLU A 45 2.43 7.73 6.19
N ALA A 46 1.68 7.30 7.20
CA ALA A 46 2.11 7.39 8.59
C ALA A 46 3.39 6.59 8.84
N LEU A 47 3.42 5.33 8.38
CA LEU A 47 4.60 4.46 8.49
C LEU A 47 5.81 5.05 7.76
N GLU A 48 5.62 5.59 6.56
CA GLU A 48 6.67 6.24 5.78
C GLU A 48 7.25 7.42 6.55
N SER A 49 6.40 8.28 7.10
CA SER A 49 6.84 9.41 7.92
C SER A 49 7.62 8.96 9.16
N GLU A 50 7.11 7.96 9.90
CA GLU A 50 7.79 7.40 11.07
C GLU A 50 9.14 6.78 10.72
N ALA A 51 9.20 5.99 9.64
CA ALA A 51 10.41 5.33 9.20
C ALA A 51 11.48 6.32 8.76
N LEU A 52 11.09 7.40 8.07
CA LEU A 52 12.01 8.46 7.64
C LEU A 52 12.50 9.33 8.80
N ALA A 53 11.73 9.44 9.88
CA ALA A 53 12.13 10.15 11.09
C ALA A 53 13.12 9.36 11.97
N LEU A 54 13.24 8.04 11.78
CA LEU A 54 14.20 7.22 12.51
C LEU A 54 15.65 7.55 12.11
N PRO A 55 16.56 7.79 13.07
CA PRO A 55 17.96 8.06 12.77
C PRO A 55 18.69 6.80 12.26
N ASP A 56 18.26 5.62 12.74
CA ASP A 56 18.78 4.33 12.32
C ASP A 56 18.00 3.80 11.11
N ALA A 57 18.60 3.95 9.92
CA ALA A 57 18.03 3.48 8.66
C ALA A 57 17.83 1.94 8.64
N TRP A 58 18.65 1.20 9.38
CA TRP A 58 18.53 -0.25 9.48
C TRP A 58 17.29 -0.65 10.28
N LYS A 59 17.05 0.03 11.40
CA LYS A 59 15.82 -0.14 12.20
C LYS A 59 14.57 0.25 11.41
N ALA A 60 14.64 1.36 10.68
CA ALA A 60 13.55 1.81 9.80
C ALA A 60 13.23 0.78 8.71
N TYR A 61 14.25 0.24 8.05
CA TYR A 61 14.10 -0.80 7.04
C TYR A 61 13.38 -2.04 7.59
N GLN A 62 13.77 -2.52 8.79
CA GLN A 62 13.12 -3.67 9.42
C GLN A 62 11.64 -3.39 9.71
N GLN A 63 11.33 -2.22 10.29
CA GLN A 63 9.96 -1.82 10.59
C GLN A 63 9.08 -1.80 9.33
N VAL A 64 9.56 -1.21 8.24
CA VAL A 64 8.81 -1.16 6.97
C VAL A 64 8.64 -2.56 6.37
N SER A 65 9.69 -3.38 6.38
CA SER A 65 9.65 -4.75 5.83
C SER A 65 8.68 -5.66 6.57
N ASP A 66 8.56 -5.49 7.90
CA ASP A 66 7.67 -6.29 8.75
C ASP A 66 6.21 -5.79 8.70
N SER A 67 5.98 -4.57 8.18
CA SER A 67 4.65 -3.92 8.15
C SER A 67 3.90 -4.10 6.82
N VAL A 68 4.47 -4.81 5.84
CA VAL A 68 3.85 -4.99 4.52
C VAL A 68 2.58 -5.85 4.64
N PRO A 69 1.39 -5.35 4.27
CA PRO A 69 0.17 -6.15 4.35
C PRO A 69 0.14 -7.19 3.23
N GLY A 70 -0.04 -8.47 3.58
CA GLY A 70 -0.07 -9.57 2.59
C GLY A 70 -1.23 -9.51 1.59
N ASP A 71 -2.32 -8.79 1.92
CA ASP A 71 -3.51 -8.59 1.08
C ASP A 71 -3.58 -7.18 0.45
N ALA A 72 -2.47 -6.42 0.47
CA ALA A 72 -2.38 -5.10 -0.14
C ALA A 72 -2.46 -5.18 -1.68
N PRO A 73 -3.05 -4.19 -2.36
CA PRO A 73 -2.98 -4.12 -3.82
C PRO A 73 -1.52 -3.95 -4.28
N THR A 74 -1.22 -4.41 -5.48
CA THR A 74 0.14 -4.40 -6.06
C THR A 74 0.79 -3.01 -6.00
N GLU A 75 0.03 -1.96 -6.29
CA GLU A 75 0.52 -0.58 -6.21
C GLU A 75 1.04 -0.22 -4.81
N LEU A 76 0.28 -0.56 -3.77
CA LEU A 76 0.68 -0.31 -2.40
C LEU A 76 1.88 -1.17 -2.01
N GLN A 77 1.90 -2.45 -2.40
CA GLN A 77 3.06 -3.32 -2.18
C GLN A 77 4.33 -2.74 -2.82
N ASN A 78 4.21 -2.15 -4.02
CA ASN A 78 5.33 -1.50 -4.70
C ASN A 78 5.81 -0.26 -3.95
N ARG A 79 4.92 0.54 -3.35
CA ARG A 79 5.30 1.68 -2.49
C ARG A 79 6.10 1.23 -1.26
N TYR A 80 5.65 0.18 -0.57
CA TYR A 80 6.45 -0.44 0.51
C TYR A 80 7.81 -0.90 0.00
N ARG A 81 7.86 -1.50 -1.20
CA ARG A 81 9.09 -2.00 -1.84
C ARG A 81 10.09 -0.89 -2.08
N SER A 82 9.64 0.19 -2.69
CA SER A 82 10.46 1.38 -2.92
C SER A 82 11.00 1.96 -1.62
N LEU A 83 10.16 2.08 -0.59
CA LEU A 83 10.57 2.64 0.70
C LEU A 83 11.61 1.78 1.41
N ALA A 84 11.40 0.45 1.51
CA ALA A 84 12.40 -0.36 2.20
C ALA A 84 13.69 -0.53 1.38
N VAL A 85 13.66 -0.46 0.04
CA VAL A 85 14.88 -0.39 -0.77
C VAL A 85 15.68 0.87 -0.46
N SER A 86 15.03 2.05 -0.41
CA SER A 86 15.74 3.30 -0.12
C SER A 86 16.34 3.29 1.30
N LEU A 87 15.62 2.76 2.28
CA LEU A 87 16.11 2.59 3.65
C LEU A 87 17.25 1.56 3.73
N ALA A 88 17.17 0.47 2.97
CA ALA A 88 18.22 -0.53 2.87
C ALA A 88 19.52 0.05 2.28
N ILE A 89 19.42 0.85 1.20
CA ILE A 89 20.57 1.58 0.63
C ILE A 89 21.16 2.53 1.67
N LYS A 90 20.32 3.33 2.34
CA LYS A 90 20.76 4.26 3.39
C LYS A 90 21.48 3.53 4.53
N ALA A 91 20.92 2.40 4.98
CA ALA A 91 21.55 1.55 5.99
C ALA A 91 22.89 0.97 5.51
N ALA A 92 22.97 0.52 4.26
CA ALA A 92 24.20 0.03 3.65
C ALA A 92 25.29 1.11 3.65
N MET A 93 24.95 2.34 3.24
CA MET A 93 25.87 3.48 3.22
C MET A 93 26.40 3.84 4.61
N THR A 94 25.56 3.80 5.65
CA THR A 94 25.97 4.05 7.04
C THR A 94 26.92 2.97 7.57
N CYS A 95 26.89 1.79 6.96
CA CYS A 95 27.50 0.59 7.48
C CYS A 95 28.81 0.21 6.77
N SER A 96 28.79 0.06 5.44
CA SER A 96 29.98 -0.18 4.62
C SER A 96 29.68 -0.07 3.12
N PRO A 97 30.60 0.47 2.30
CA PRO A 97 30.45 0.47 0.85
C PRO A 97 30.37 -0.93 0.23
N GLU A 98 30.89 -1.98 0.87
CA GLU A 98 30.74 -3.36 0.39
C GLU A 98 29.30 -3.88 0.52
N ALA A 99 28.51 -3.33 1.47
CA ALA A 99 27.11 -3.69 1.61
C ALA A 99 26.25 -3.18 0.44
N LEU A 100 26.66 -2.10 -0.23
CA LEU A 100 26.00 -1.59 -1.45
C LEU A 100 26.14 -2.57 -2.62
N LYS A 101 27.30 -3.23 -2.77
CA LYS A 101 27.52 -4.22 -3.85
C LYS A 101 26.58 -5.43 -3.76
N LEU A 102 26.09 -5.75 -2.56
CA LEU A 102 25.10 -6.80 -2.37
C LEU A 102 23.69 -6.38 -2.82
N LEU A 103 23.40 -5.07 -2.79
CA LEU A 103 22.16 -4.53 -3.32
C LEU A 103 22.17 -4.53 -4.85
N GLU A 104 23.30 -4.19 -5.47
CA GLU A 104 23.47 -4.17 -6.93
C GLU A 104 23.40 -5.57 -7.57
N ARG A 105 23.73 -6.63 -6.83
CA ARG A 105 23.73 -8.02 -7.33
C ARG A 105 22.34 -8.67 -7.41
N ASN A 106 21.31 -8.07 -6.84
CA ASN A 106 19.97 -8.64 -6.80
C ASN A 106 19.04 -7.89 -7.76
N ASP A 107 18.98 -8.33 -9.01
CA ASP A 107 18.12 -7.75 -10.06
C ASP A 107 16.63 -7.76 -9.67
N VAL A 108 16.25 -8.73 -8.82
CA VAL A 108 14.94 -8.79 -8.16
C VAL A 108 15.16 -8.55 -6.67
N ILE A 109 14.84 -7.34 -6.20
CA ILE A 109 14.94 -7.00 -4.79
C ILE A 109 13.76 -7.65 -4.04
N GLU A 110 13.94 -8.90 -3.66
CA GLU A 110 13.09 -9.54 -2.66
C GLU A 110 13.48 -9.05 -1.27
N PHE A 111 12.53 -8.41 -0.58
CA PHE A 111 12.75 -7.87 0.76
C PHE A 111 13.42 -8.85 1.72
N ARG A 112 12.99 -10.11 1.70
CA ARG A 112 13.47 -11.14 2.63
C ARG A 112 14.95 -11.46 2.38
N VAL A 113 15.35 -11.55 1.11
CA VAL A 113 16.74 -11.82 0.70
C VAL A 113 17.64 -10.62 0.98
N LEU A 114 17.13 -9.41 0.71
CA LEU A 114 17.85 -8.17 0.98
C LEU A 114 18.19 -8.03 2.48
N ARG A 115 17.23 -8.36 3.35
CA ARG A 115 17.40 -8.31 4.82
C ARG A 115 18.57 -9.16 5.27
N SER A 116 18.60 -10.45 4.89
CA SER A 116 19.66 -11.37 5.32
C SER A 116 21.04 -10.95 4.82
N SER A 117 21.14 -10.54 3.56
CA SER A 117 22.41 -10.15 2.93
C SER A 117 22.99 -8.88 3.56
N LEU A 118 22.14 -7.87 3.81
CA LEU A 118 22.55 -6.64 4.48
C LEU A 118 22.96 -6.87 5.94
N VAL A 119 22.21 -7.68 6.71
CA VAL A 119 22.60 -8.06 8.08
C VAL A 119 23.99 -8.66 8.09
N SER A 120 24.26 -9.59 7.17
CA SER A 120 25.55 -10.27 7.10
C SER A 120 26.67 -9.29 6.79
N ALA A 121 26.52 -8.46 5.76
CA ALA A 121 27.53 -7.47 5.38
C ALA A 121 27.79 -6.45 6.49
N CYS A 122 26.74 -6.02 7.18
CA CYS A 122 26.87 -5.08 8.28
C CYS A 122 27.54 -5.65 9.52
N ARG A 123 27.42 -6.96 9.74
CA ARG A 123 28.18 -7.64 10.81
C ARG A 123 29.65 -7.79 10.46
N THR A 124 29.98 -8.06 9.20
CA THR A 124 31.37 -8.24 8.75
C THR A 124 32.16 -6.93 8.61
N ALA A 125 31.47 -5.78 8.61
CA ALA A 125 32.09 -4.46 8.49
C ALA A 125 32.56 -3.86 9.83
N LYS A 126 32.20 -4.47 10.97
CA LYS A 126 32.74 -4.14 12.30
C LYS A 126 33.98 -4.96 12.60
#